data_AF-A0A851L5U1-F1
#
_entry.id   AF-A0A851L5U1-F1
#
_cell.length_a   1.000
_cell.length_b   1.000
_cell.length_c   1.000
_cell.angle_alpha   90.00
_cell.angle_beta   90.00
_cell.angle_gamma   90.00
#
_symmetry.space_group_name_H-M   'P 1'
#
loop_
_entity.id
_entity.type
_entity.pdbx_description
1 polymer ?
#
loop_
_entity_poly.entity_id
_entity_poly.type
_entity_poly.pdbx_seq_one_letter_code
_entity_poly.pdbx_strand_id
1 'polypeptide(L)'
;ILWGIHANALAYSMTTLGAGMMNSIFNFYYVKLFLNRYKISETAFHVAQVVFMIWNAINDPLFGYIQDNSRLKCCARRQFSILYGAPLYGLAFLLPWFPWRHYEEGDWVSGLHLVVALCAFDGLLTFVLLAQCALFAESSTRHESRLQLIKYNQVATLIGSTSVLFCGLLSDNMENFAYFQAFTVLIAALATACMCCTGKYSTSQYEQREIHREDANLENSDGAFSLASVVSLTKQILTEKNFLCFVTMNFFQVFHLAFYNNFMMIFADNLIPKDVLSSSVRSIMYGAGFICPQCLVLLSHASLKKFGYYKIILFSFYYEGVAAAVMCLLGQEHYYLLAFYVTTNM
;
A
#
# COMPACT_ATOMS: atom_id res chain seq x y z
N ILE A 1 -0.80 22.20 -29.22
CA ILE A 1 -1.64 21.03 -29.54
C ILE A 1 -1.64 20.15 -28.28
N LEU A 2 -2.49 20.52 -27.33
CA LEU A 2 -3.70 19.79 -26.90
C LEU A 2 -3.36 18.57 -26.01
N TRP A 3 -3.49 18.75 -24.69
CA TRP A 3 -3.29 17.78 -23.59
C TRP A 3 -1.90 17.13 -23.56
N GLY A 4 -0.95 17.81 -22.91
CA GLY A 4 0.38 17.30 -22.61
C GLY A 4 0.37 16.21 -21.54
N ILE A 5 -0.21 15.05 -21.86
CA ILE A 5 -0.05 13.84 -21.06
C ILE A 5 1.37 13.35 -21.29
N HIS A 6 2.23 13.51 -20.29
CA HIS A 6 3.55 12.90 -20.31
C HIS A 6 3.37 11.39 -20.20
N ALA A 7 3.44 10.70 -21.35
CA ALA A 7 3.26 9.25 -21.46
C ALA A 7 4.11 8.47 -20.43
N ASN A 8 5.28 9.00 -20.08
CA ASN A 8 6.20 8.42 -19.10
C ASN A 8 5.64 8.49 -17.67
N ALA A 9 5.09 9.65 -17.30
CA ALA A 9 4.47 9.82 -15.99
C ALA A 9 3.18 9.00 -15.88
N LEU A 10 2.41 8.90 -16.96
CA LEU A 10 1.23 8.06 -17.02
C LEU A 10 1.59 6.58 -16.89
N ALA A 11 2.55 6.10 -17.68
CA ALA A 11 3.00 4.70 -17.64
C ALA A 11 3.54 4.33 -16.26
N TYR A 12 4.35 5.18 -15.64
CA TYR A 12 4.82 4.99 -14.26
C TYR A 12 3.64 4.89 -13.27
N SER A 13 2.67 5.80 -13.40
CA SER A 13 1.55 5.89 -12.46
C SER A 13 0.57 4.71 -12.59
N MET A 14 0.61 3.94 -13.70
CA MET A 14 -0.14 2.70 -13.81
C MET A 14 0.31 1.65 -12.78
N THR A 15 1.58 1.62 -12.39
CA THR A 15 2.03 0.72 -11.30
C THR A 15 1.45 1.17 -9.96
N THR A 16 1.45 2.48 -9.68
CA THR A 16 0.79 3.06 -8.49
C THR A 16 -0.69 2.71 -8.44
N LEU A 17 -1.38 2.80 -9.59
CA LEU A 17 -2.79 2.44 -9.71
C LEU A 17 -3.01 0.96 -9.38
N GLY A 18 -2.26 0.07 -10.03
CA GLY A 18 -2.35 -1.39 -9.81
C GLY A 18 -2.06 -1.78 -8.36
N ALA A 19 -0.95 -1.29 -7.82
CA ALA A 19 -0.55 -1.55 -6.44
C ALA A 19 -1.56 -0.98 -5.44
N GLY A 20 -2.05 0.24 -5.69
CA GLY A 20 -3.05 0.91 -4.87
C GLY A 20 -4.37 0.15 -4.79
N MET A 21 -4.88 -0.36 -5.91
CA MET A 21 -6.10 -1.19 -5.93
C MET A 21 -5.95 -2.45 -5.07
N MET A 22 -4.87 -3.21 -5.30
CA MET A 22 -4.63 -4.46 -4.58
C MET A 22 -4.39 -4.23 -3.09
N ASN A 23 -3.57 -3.24 -2.74
CA ASN A 23 -3.21 -2.93 -1.35
C ASN A 23 -4.41 -2.42 -0.54
N SER A 24 -5.27 -1.60 -1.16
CA SER A 24 -6.48 -1.09 -0.49
C SER A 24 -7.45 -2.24 -0.16
N ILE A 25 -7.71 -3.15 -1.12
CA ILE A 25 -8.56 -4.32 -0.88
C ILE A 25 -7.91 -5.26 0.14
N PHE A 26 -6.62 -5.55 -0.01
CA PHE A 26 -5.91 -6.45 0.88
C PHE A 26 -6.02 -5.98 2.33
N ASN A 27 -5.53 -4.77 2.63
CA ASN A 27 -5.53 -4.21 3.97
C ASN A 27 -6.93 -4.08 4.57
N PHE A 28 -7.95 -3.84 3.76
CA PHE A 28 -9.30 -3.66 4.28
C PHE A 28 -10.02 -4.97 4.61
N TYR A 29 -9.83 -6.03 3.80
CA TYR A 29 -10.64 -7.24 3.88
C TYR A 29 -9.93 -8.46 4.49
N TYR A 30 -8.58 -8.54 4.48
CA TYR A 30 -7.90 -9.79 4.86
C TYR A 30 -8.16 -10.18 6.32
N VAL A 31 -8.11 -9.23 7.26
CA VAL A 31 -8.31 -9.54 8.69
C VAL A 31 -9.72 -10.08 8.93
N LYS A 32 -10.74 -9.42 8.38
CA LYS A 32 -12.13 -9.89 8.48
C LYS A 32 -12.32 -11.26 7.83
N LEU A 33 -11.67 -11.51 6.69
CA LEU A 33 -11.73 -12.81 6.03
C LEU A 33 -11.22 -13.92 6.96
N PHE A 34 -10.01 -13.78 7.51
CA PHE A 34 -9.42 -14.83 8.32
C PHE A 34 -10.12 -15.02 9.66
N LEU A 35 -10.52 -13.92 10.33
CA LEU A 35 -11.22 -13.98 11.62
C LEU A 35 -12.67 -14.46 11.49
N ASN A 36 -13.47 -13.86 10.59
CA ASN A 36 -14.91 -14.11 10.57
C ASN A 36 -15.30 -15.25 9.60
N ARG A 37 -14.60 -15.39 8.47
CA ARG A 37 -14.95 -16.38 7.44
C ARG A 37 -14.19 -17.69 7.59
N TYR A 38 -12.87 -17.63 7.79
CA TYR A 38 -12.05 -18.83 7.98
C TYR A 38 -11.94 -19.27 9.44
N LYS A 39 -12.44 -18.46 10.38
CA LYS A 39 -12.51 -18.78 11.81
C LYS A 39 -11.17 -19.28 12.37
N ILE A 40 -10.10 -18.57 12.01
CA ILE A 40 -8.76 -18.83 12.54
C ILE A 40 -8.78 -18.70 14.07
N SER A 41 -8.03 -19.55 14.77
CA SER A 41 -7.84 -19.39 16.21
C SER A 41 -7.04 -18.12 16.52
N GLU A 42 -7.36 -17.46 17.63
CA GLU A 42 -6.64 -16.27 18.09
C GLU A 42 -5.13 -16.51 18.23
N THR A 43 -4.75 -17.68 18.73
CA THR A 43 -3.35 -18.09 18.86
C THR A 43 -2.66 -18.19 17.52
N ALA A 44 -3.30 -18.81 16.51
CA ALA A 44 -2.72 -18.94 15.18
C ALA A 44 -2.63 -17.59 14.46
N PHE A 45 -3.61 -16.71 14.66
CA PHE A 45 -3.58 -15.34 14.13
C PHE A 45 -2.40 -14.55 14.71
N HIS A 46 -2.22 -14.54 16.04
CA HIS A 46 -1.09 -13.84 16.66
C HIS A 46 0.26 -14.40 16.22
N VAL A 47 0.41 -15.73 16.14
CA VAL A 47 1.63 -16.36 15.62
C VAL A 47 1.89 -15.92 14.17
N ALA A 48 0.85 -15.88 13.33
CA ALA A 48 1.00 -15.43 11.95
C ALA A 48 1.46 -13.97 11.85
N GLN A 49 0.93 -13.08 12.68
CA GLN A 49 1.35 -11.68 12.74
C GLN A 49 2.80 -11.51 13.21
N VAL A 50 3.25 -12.31 14.19
CA VAL A 50 4.65 -12.29 14.66
C VAL A 50 5.60 -12.79 13.56
N VAL A 51 5.24 -13.88 12.88
CA VAL A 51 6.02 -14.40 11.75
C VAL A 51 6.08 -13.37 10.61
N PHE A 52 4.95 -12.73 10.31
CA PHE A 52 4.88 -11.68 9.31
C PHE A 52 5.77 -10.47 9.67
N MET A 53 5.76 -10.03 10.93
CA MET A 53 6.64 -8.96 11.41
C MET A 53 8.12 -9.29 11.22
N ILE A 54 8.53 -10.53 11.54
CA ILE A 54 9.91 -10.98 11.34
C ILE A 54 10.25 -11.03 9.84
N TRP A 55 9.33 -11.56 9.02
CA TRP A 55 9.50 -11.60 7.58
C TRP A 55 9.69 -10.21 7.01
N ASN A 56 8.77 -9.28 7.29
CA ASN A 56 8.80 -7.91 6.78
C ASN A 56 10.12 -7.19 7.14
N ALA A 57 10.59 -7.34 8.39
CA ALA A 57 11.86 -6.76 8.85
C ALA A 57 13.10 -7.28 8.09
N ILE A 58 13.06 -8.51 7.58
CA ILE A 58 14.14 -9.12 6.79
C ILE A 58 13.96 -8.81 5.30
N ASN A 59 12.73 -8.88 4.83
CA ASN A 59 12.30 -8.76 3.45
C ASN A 59 12.71 -7.42 2.83
N ASP A 60 12.44 -6.33 3.54
CA ASP A 60 12.71 -4.96 3.08
C ASP A 60 14.20 -4.69 2.78
N PRO A 61 15.16 -4.93 3.70
CA PRO A 61 16.57 -4.75 3.39
C PRO A 61 17.11 -5.79 2.40
N LEU A 62 16.59 -7.02 2.42
CA LEU A 62 17.04 -8.10 1.54
C LEU A 62 16.71 -7.80 0.07
N PHE A 63 15.47 -7.44 -0.23
CA PHE A 63 15.10 -7.07 -1.61
C PHE A 63 15.76 -5.76 -2.05
N GLY A 64 15.98 -4.82 -1.12
CA GLY A 64 16.92 -3.70 -1.26
C GLY A 64 18.24 -4.12 -1.89
N TYR A 65 18.95 -4.97 -1.16
CA TYR A 65 20.27 -5.43 -1.55
C TYR A 65 20.27 -6.24 -2.86
N ILE A 66 19.29 -7.13 -3.05
CA ILE A 66 19.18 -7.97 -4.25
C ILE A 66 18.95 -7.11 -5.50
N GLN A 67 18.09 -6.09 -5.44
CA GLN A 67 17.83 -5.23 -6.59
C GLN A 67 19.04 -4.38 -6.97
N ASP A 68 19.82 -3.91 -6.00
CA ASP A 68 20.98 -3.07 -6.26
C ASP A 68 22.25 -3.86 -6.66
N ASN A 69 22.41 -5.12 -6.22
CA ASN A 69 23.65 -5.89 -6.43
C ASN A 69 23.49 -7.11 -7.37
N SER A 70 22.28 -7.49 -7.75
CA SER A 70 22.09 -8.63 -8.66
C SER A 70 22.60 -8.32 -10.06
N ARG A 71 23.38 -9.23 -10.64
CA ARG A 71 23.80 -9.17 -12.06
C ARG A 71 22.72 -9.70 -13.01
N LEU A 72 21.63 -10.26 -12.49
CA LEU A 72 20.53 -10.78 -13.31
C LEU A 72 19.74 -9.63 -13.91
N LYS A 73 19.60 -9.60 -15.23
CA LYS A 73 18.84 -8.54 -15.95
C LYS A 73 17.41 -8.37 -15.44
N CYS A 74 16.79 -9.42 -14.89
CA CYS A 74 15.44 -9.37 -14.31
C CYS A 74 15.35 -8.64 -12.96
N CYS A 75 16.47 -8.53 -12.21
CA CYS A 75 16.52 -7.84 -10.92
C CYS A 75 17.32 -6.53 -10.98
N ALA A 76 18.38 -6.49 -11.79
CA ALA A 76 19.23 -5.31 -12.01
C ALA A 76 18.47 -4.19 -12.72
N ARG A 77 17.57 -4.56 -13.65
CA ARG A 77 16.76 -3.60 -14.39
C ARG A 77 15.40 -3.46 -13.71
N ARG A 78 15.22 -2.32 -13.04
CA ARG A 78 14.03 -1.98 -12.23
C ARG A 78 12.71 -2.18 -12.97
N GLN A 79 12.70 -1.96 -14.28
CA GLN A 79 11.51 -2.12 -15.12
C GLN A 79 11.15 -3.59 -15.39
N PHE A 80 12.16 -4.45 -15.52
CA PHE A 80 11.95 -5.89 -15.63
C PHE A 80 11.54 -6.48 -14.28
N SER A 81 12.06 -5.95 -13.17
CA SER A 81 11.56 -6.31 -11.83
C SER A 81 10.05 -6.03 -11.70
N ILE A 82 9.58 -4.88 -12.17
CA ILE A 82 8.14 -4.57 -12.18
C ILE A 82 7.38 -5.49 -13.14
N LEU A 83 7.91 -5.72 -14.35
CA LEU A 83 7.23 -6.53 -15.38
C LEU A 83 7.09 -8.01 -14.98
N TYR A 84 8.14 -8.62 -14.44
CA TYR A 84 8.12 -10.01 -13.98
C TYR A 84 7.51 -10.17 -12.59
N GLY A 85 7.64 -9.15 -11.74
CA GLY A 85 7.02 -9.11 -10.41
C GLY A 85 5.50 -8.94 -10.48
N ALA A 86 4.97 -8.27 -11.50
CA ALA A 86 3.54 -7.97 -11.61
C ALA A 86 2.62 -9.21 -11.65
N PRO A 87 2.84 -10.22 -12.52
CA PRO A 87 2.03 -11.44 -12.50
C PRO A 87 2.12 -12.20 -11.17
N LEU A 88 3.33 -12.27 -10.59
CA LEU A 88 3.53 -12.93 -9.31
C LEU A 88 2.79 -12.19 -8.19
N TYR A 89 2.86 -10.87 -8.17
CA TYR A 89 2.16 -10.03 -7.20
C TYR A 89 0.63 -10.18 -7.35
N GLY A 90 0.11 -10.20 -8.58
CA GLY A 90 -1.29 -10.50 -8.87
C GLY A 90 -1.73 -11.86 -8.33
N LEU A 91 -0.92 -12.90 -8.50
CA LEU A 91 -1.18 -14.24 -7.96
C LEU A 91 -1.11 -14.26 -6.43
N ALA A 92 -0.12 -13.59 -5.84
CA ALA A 92 0.03 -13.53 -4.39
C ALA A 92 -1.14 -12.81 -3.71
N PHE A 93 -1.67 -11.77 -4.35
CA PHE A 93 -2.91 -11.13 -3.90
C PHE A 93 -4.11 -12.07 -3.94
N LEU A 94 -4.19 -13.02 -4.87
CA LEU A 94 -5.31 -13.97 -4.92
C LEU A 94 -5.21 -15.06 -3.85
N LEU A 95 -4.01 -15.38 -3.34
CA LEU A 95 -3.80 -16.42 -2.33
C LEU A 95 -4.75 -16.36 -1.12
N PRO A 96 -4.93 -15.22 -0.43
CA PRO A 96 -5.82 -15.15 0.74
C PRO A 96 -7.29 -15.42 0.39
N TRP A 97 -7.77 -15.02 -0.80
CA TRP A 97 -9.20 -15.00 -1.12
C TRP A 97 -9.79 -16.38 -1.47
N PHE A 98 -8.94 -17.38 -1.69
CA PHE A 98 -9.36 -18.74 -2.00
C PHE A 98 -8.97 -19.70 -0.86
N PRO A 99 -9.93 -20.39 -0.23
CA PRO A 99 -9.63 -21.34 0.84
C PRO A 99 -8.86 -22.54 0.28
N TRP A 100 -7.80 -22.97 0.96
CA TRP A 100 -7.04 -24.15 0.53
C TRP A 100 -7.79 -25.45 0.81
N ARG A 101 -8.63 -25.44 1.83
CA ARG A 101 -9.53 -26.55 2.20
C ARG A 101 -10.76 -26.02 2.93
N HIS A 102 -11.71 -26.91 3.21
CA HIS A 102 -12.70 -26.62 4.24
C HIS A 102 -12.00 -26.59 5.59
N TYR A 103 -11.94 -25.40 6.20
CA TYR A 103 -11.35 -25.20 7.52
C TYR A 103 -12.37 -25.58 8.60
N GLU A 104 -11.90 -26.33 9.59
CA GLU A 104 -12.61 -26.51 10.87
C GLU A 104 -12.21 -25.38 11.83
N GLU A 105 -13.03 -25.12 12.85
CA GLU A 105 -12.75 -24.05 13.82
C GLU A 105 -11.44 -24.33 14.56
N GLY A 106 -10.50 -23.37 14.50
CA GLY A 106 -9.19 -23.49 15.14
C GLY A 106 -8.15 -24.34 14.39
N ASP A 107 -8.42 -24.71 13.14
CA ASP A 107 -7.50 -25.46 12.30
C ASP A 107 -6.18 -24.70 12.04
N TRP A 108 -5.03 -25.34 12.33
CA TRP A 108 -3.70 -24.76 12.13
C TRP A 108 -3.40 -24.41 10.67
N VAL A 109 -4.03 -25.09 9.71
CA VAL A 109 -3.82 -24.83 8.28
C VAL A 109 -4.33 -23.45 7.87
N SER A 110 -5.36 -22.92 8.55
CA SER A 110 -5.83 -21.54 8.35
C SER A 110 -4.75 -20.51 8.74
N GLY A 111 -3.98 -20.80 9.79
CA GLY A 111 -2.82 -20.00 10.21
C GLY A 111 -1.67 -20.08 9.21
N LEU A 112 -1.35 -21.27 8.71
CA LEU A 112 -0.35 -21.43 7.65
C LEU A 112 -0.76 -20.68 6.37
N HIS A 113 -2.04 -20.75 5.99
CA HIS A 113 -2.61 -20.02 4.86
C HIS A 113 -2.42 -18.51 5.04
N LEU A 114 -2.71 -17.98 6.23
CA LEU A 114 -2.50 -16.56 6.54
C LEU A 114 -1.03 -16.15 6.43
N VAL A 115 -0.12 -16.93 7.02
CA VAL A 115 1.33 -16.65 6.97
C VAL A 115 1.82 -16.60 5.52
N VAL A 116 1.49 -17.63 4.72
CA VAL A 116 1.94 -17.70 3.33
C VAL A 116 1.35 -16.55 2.51
N ALA A 117 0.06 -16.22 2.71
CA ALA A 117 -0.58 -15.10 2.04
C ALA A 117 0.08 -13.75 2.38
N LEU A 118 0.31 -13.48 3.67
CA LEU A 118 0.96 -12.24 4.13
C LEU A 118 2.39 -12.13 3.61
N CYS A 119 3.21 -13.16 3.80
CA CYS A 119 4.62 -13.12 3.38
C CYS A 119 4.77 -13.04 1.86
N ALA A 120 3.93 -13.74 1.09
CA ALA A 120 3.98 -13.68 -0.37
C ALA A 120 3.51 -12.31 -0.89
N PHE A 121 2.40 -11.79 -0.36
CA PHE A 121 1.88 -10.48 -0.76
C PHE A 121 2.85 -9.36 -0.43
N ASP A 122 3.36 -9.30 0.80
CA ASP A 122 4.31 -8.30 1.26
C ASP A 122 5.68 -8.43 0.56
N GLY A 123 6.17 -9.66 0.40
CA GLY A 123 7.41 -9.95 -0.35
C GLY A 123 7.39 -9.33 -1.73
N LEU A 124 6.33 -9.60 -2.48
CA LEU A 124 6.17 -9.11 -3.85
C LEU A 124 5.80 -7.63 -3.91
N LEU A 125 5.05 -7.12 -2.92
CA LEU A 125 4.79 -5.68 -2.78
C LEU A 125 6.11 -4.93 -2.60
N THR A 126 6.96 -5.33 -1.65
CA THR A 126 8.28 -4.72 -1.42
C THR A 126 9.13 -4.79 -2.68
N PHE A 127 9.17 -5.93 -3.37
CA PHE A 127 9.93 -6.08 -4.61
C PHE A 127 9.46 -5.09 -5.70
N VAL A 128 8.16 -4.96 -5.94
CA VAL A 128 7.61 -4.05 -6.96
C VAL A 128 7.75 -2.58 -6.52
N LEU A 129 7.44 -2.27 -5.26
CA LEU A 129 7.46 -0.92 -4.71
C LEU A 129 8.87 -0.34 -4.70
N LEU A 130 9.86 -1.14 -4.30
CA LEU A 130 11.25 -0.70 -4.28
C LEU A 130 11.74 -0.38 -5.70
N ALA A 131 11.47 -1.25 -6.67
CA ALA A 131 11.81 -1.02 -8.07
C ALA A 131 11.12 0.24 -8.60
N GLN A 132 9.87 0.48 -8.20
CA GLN A 132 9.13 1.69 -8.55
C GLN A 132 9.74 2.95 -7.93
N CYS A 133 10.08 2.95 -6.63
CA CYS A 133 10.73 4.08 -5.96
C CYS A 133 12.09 4.39 -6.58
N ALA A 134 12.85 3.36 -6.95
CA ALA A 134 14.14 3.51 -7.57
C ALA A 134 14.01 4.11 -8.99
N LEU A 135 13.02 3.63 -9.77
CA LEU A 135 12.65 4.20 -11.07
C LEU A 135 12.20 5.67 -10.96
N PHE A 136 11.51 6.05 -9.89
CA PHE A 136 11.15 7.45 -9.62
C PHE A 136 12.40 8.32 -9.48
N ALA A 137 13.36 7.89 -8.67
CA ALA A 137 14.60 8.63 -8.42
C ALA A 137 15.42 8.82 -9.71
N GLU A 138 15.50 7.80 -10.56
CA GLU A 138 16.22 7.87 -11.85
C GLU A 138 15.50 8.74 -12.89
N SER A 139 14.16 8.68 -12.94
CA SER A 139 13.36 9.44 -13.89
C SER A 139 13.40 10.94 -13.63
N SER A 140 13.46 11.34 -12.36
CA SER A 140 13.08 12.67 -11.89
C SER A 140 14.24 13.66 -11.73
N THR A 141 15.17 13.65 -12.68
CA THR A 141 16.34 14.57 -12.71
C THR A 141 15.96 16.06 -12.73
N ARG A 142 14.77 16.44 -13.22
CA ARG A 142 14.28 17.82 -13.25
C ARG A 142 13.14 18.04 -12.25
N HIS A 143 13.17 19.14 -11.51
CA HIS A 143 12.17 19.47 -10.48
C HIS A 143 10.73 19.49 -11.01
N GLU A 144 10.50 20.07 -12.18
CA GLU A 144 9.16 20.12 -12.80
C GLU A 144 8.62 18.73 -13.16
N SER A 145 9.48 17.86 -13.72
CA SER A 145 9.11 16.47 -14.03
C SER A 145 8.74 15.68 -12.78
N ARG A 146 9.44 15.95 -11.66
CA ARG A 146 9.14 15.33 -10.36
C ARG A 146 7.76 15.73 -9.84
N LEU A 147 7.43 17.02 -9.90
CA LEU A 147 6.13 17.52 -9.45
C LEU A 147 4.98 16.94 -10.28
N GLN A 148 5.16 16.81 -11.59
CA GLN A 148 4.17 16.18 -12.45
C GLN A 148 3.97 14.71 -12.06
N LEU A 149 5.08 13.95 -11.94
CA LEU A 149 5.02 12.53 -11.59
C LEU A 149 4.31 12.27 -10.26
N ILE A 150 4.57 13.11 -9.24
CA ILE A 150 3.87 13.06 -7.95
C ILE A 150 2.36 13.28 -8.13
N LYS A 151 1.95 14.27 -8.95
CA LYS A 151 0.52 14.52 -9.20
C LYS A 151 -0.17 13.35 -9.89
N TYR A 152 0.46 12.76 -10.92
CA TYR A 152 -0.11 11.59 -11.60
C TYR A 152 -0.20 10.38 -10.66
N ASN A 153 0.80 10.14 -9.82
CA ASN A 153 0.74 9.10 -8.80
C ASN A 153 -0.39 9.33 -7.81
N GLN A 154 -0.56 10.56 -7.34
CA GLN A 154 -1.61 10.88 -6.38
C GLN A 154 -3.01 10.64 -6.97
N VAL A 155 -3.22 10.98 -8.24
CA VAL A 155 -4.47 10.67 -8.96
C VAL A 155 -4.63 9.15 -9.16
N ALA A 156 -3.54 8.43 -9.47
CA ALA A 156 -3.56 6.98 -9.58
C ALA A 156 -3.90 6.30 -8.25
N THR A 157 -3.35 6.76 -7.12
CA THR A 157 -3.70 6.28 -5.78
C THR A 157 -5.17 6.57 -5.46
N LEU A 158 -5.67 7.76 -5.78
CA LEU A 158 -7.09 8.12 -5.60
C LEU A 158 -8.01 7.16 -6.37
N ILE A 159 -7.72 6.92 -7.66
CA ILE A 159 -8.52 5.98 -8.47
C ILE A 159 -8.39 4.57 -7.90
N GLY A 160 -7.19 4.15 -7.50
CA GLY A 160 -6.95 2.83 -6.94
C GLY A 160 -7.71 2.60 -5.63
N SER A 161 -7.82 3.62 -4.79
CA SER A 161 -8.51 3.54 -3.50
C SER A 161 -10.03 3.43 -3.64
N THR A 162 -10.61 3.84 -4.78
CA THR A 162 -12.03 3.59 -5.11
C THR A 162 -12.38 2.10 -5.25
N SER A 163 -11.39 1.23 -5.42
CA SER A 163 -11.60 -0.22 -5.51
C SER A 163 -12.32 -0.79 -4.29
N VAL A 164 -12.10 -0.25 -3.09
CA VAL A 164 -12.77 -0.67 -1.85
C VAL A 164 -14.27 -0.38 -1.90
N LEU A 165 -14.65 0.81 -2.39
CA LEU A 165 -16.05 1.22 -2.59
C LEU A 165 -16.77 0.25 -3.52
N PHE A 166 -16.21 0.02 -4.72
CA PHE A 166 -16.82 -0.86 -5.72
C PHE A 166 -16.85 -2.31 -5.24
N CYS A 167 -15.80 -2.78 -4.56
CA CYS A 167 -15.79 -4.10 -3.94
C CYS A 167 -16.92 -4.25 -2.93
N GLY A 168 -17.11 -3.27 -2.04
CA GLY A 168 -18.17 -3.28 -1.04
C GLY A 168 -19.56 -3.26 -1.67
N LEU A 169 -19.78 -2.45 -2.70
CA LEU A 169 -21.07 -2.36 -3.41
C LEU A 169 -21.42 -3.64 -4.20
N LEU A 170 -20.45 -4.29 -4.83
CA LEU A 170 -20.68 -5.48 -5.65
C LEU A 170 -20.74 -6.78 -4.84
N SER A 171 -19.93 -6.88 -3.79
CA SER A 171 -19.88 -8.07 -2.93
C SER A 171 -20.85 -8.03 -1.75
N ASP A 172 -21.55 -6.91 -1.59
CA ASP A 172 -22.36 -6.62 -0.41
C ASP A 172 -21.53 -6.76 0.88
N ASN A 173 -20.35 -6.10 0.91
CA ASN A 173 -19.42 -6.14 2.04
C ASN A 173 -19.05 -7.57 2.49
N MET A 174 -18.65 -8.41 1.52
CA MET A 174 -18.33 -9.84 1.69
C MET A 174 -19.51 -10.78 2.03
N GLU A 175 -20.77 -10.33 2.02
CA GLU A 175 -21.91 -11.25 2.21
C GLU A 175 -22.01 -12.23 1.02
N ASN A 176 -21.80 -11.73 -0.19
CA ASN A 176 -21.73 -12.57 -1.39
C ASN A 176 -20.29 -12.92 -1.77
N PHE A 177 -19.77 -13.99 -1.17
CA PHE A 177 -18.38 -14.37 -1.33
C PHE A 177 -17.96 -14.69 -2.78
N ALA A 178 -18.86 -15.25 -3.60
CA ALA A 178 -18.57 -15.54 -5.01
C ALA A 178 -18.36 -14.25 -5.83
N TYR A 179 -19.19 -13.22 -5.61
CA TYR A 179 -19.01 -11.91 -6.25
C TYR A 179 -17.75 -11.21 -5.75
N PHE A 180 -17.41 -11.33 -4.46
CA PHE A 180 -16.14 -10.86 -3.91
C PHE A 180 -14.96 -11.51 -4.63
N GLN A 181 -14.92 -12.84 -4.72
CA GLN A 181 -13.85 -13.57 -5.40
C GLN A 181 -13.72 -13.17 -6.87
N ALA A 182 -14.84 -13.10 -7.61
CA ALA A 182 -14.84 -12.65 -8.99
C ALA A 182 -14.27 -11.22 -9.14
N PHE A 183 -14.62 -10.31 -8.22
CA PHE A 183 -14.09 -8.95 -8.21
C PHE A 183 -12.58 -8.92 -7.89
N THR A 184 -12.10 -9.72 -6.93
CA THR A 184 -10.66 -9.81 -6.64
C THR A 184 -9.86 -10.34 -7.83
N VAL A 185 -10.38 -11.33 -8.57
CA VAL A 185 -9.77 -11.82 -9.81
C VAL A 185 -9.72 -10.73 -10.88
N LEU A 186 -10.81 -9.97 -11.05
CA LEU A 186 -10.84 -8.83 -11.96
C LEU A 186 -9.79 -7.77 -11.58
N ILE A 187 -9.68 -7.42 -10.29
CA ILE A 187 -8.69 -6.44 -9.82
C ILE A 187 -7.26 -6.96 -10.00
N ALA A 188 -7.00 -8.24 -9.72
CA ALA A 188 -5.69 -8.84 -9.95
C ALA A 188 -5.30 -8.78 -11.44
N ALA A 189 -6.23 -9.10 -12.35
CA ALA A 189 -6.00 -9.02 -13.79
C ALA A 189 -5.76 -7.57 -14.24
N LEU A 190 -6.58 -6.62 -13.77
CA LEU A 190 -6.44 -5.20 -14.09
C LEU A 190 -5.12 -4.63 -13.57
N ALA A 191 -4.76 -4.90 -12.31
CA ALA A 191 -3.51 -4.45 -11.71
C ALA A 191 -2.29 -5.05 -12.41
N THR A 192 -2.34 -6.34 -12.74
CA THR A 192 -1.28 -7.02 -13.52
C THR A 192 -1.15 -6.37 -14.90
N ALA A 193 -2.26 -6.06 -15.58
CA ALA A 193 -2.23 -5.38 -16.86
C ALA A 193 -1.63 -3.96 -16.74
N CYS A 194 -2.04 -3.19 -15.73
CA CYS A 194 -1.51 -1.85 -15.44
C CYS A 194 0.01 -1.88 -15.21
N MET A 195 0.51 -2.78 -14.38
CA MET A 195 1.94 -2.91 -14.10
C MET A 195 2.73 -3.47 -15.31
N CYS A 196 2.15 -4.42 -16.06
CA CYS A 196 2.75 -4.90 -17.31
C CYS A 196 2.87 -3.78 -18.35
N CYS A 197 1.86 -2.90 -18.44
CA CYS A 197 1.93 -1.70 -19.27
C CYS A 197 3.08 -0.79 -18.81
N THR A 198 3.23 -0.54 -17.50
CA THR A 198 4.38 0.21 -16.99
C THR A 198 5.70 -0.41 -17.42
N GLY A 199 5.85 -1.73 -17.21
CA GLY A 199 7.06 -2.46 -17.59
C GLY A 199 7.38 -2.28 -19.08
N LYS A 200 6.44 -2.56 -19.98
CA LYS A 200 6.66 -2.48 -21.44
C LYS A 200 6.93 -1.05 -21.95
N TYR A 201 6.10 -0.09 -21.55
CA TYR A 201 6.21 1.29 -22.06
C TYR A 201 7.36 2.07 -21.42
N SER A 202 7.74 1.74 -20.18
CA SER A 202 8.92 2.34 -19.55
C SER A 202 10.22 1.75 -20.15
N THR A 203 10.25 0.44 -20.44
CA THR A 203 11.44 -0.27 -20.98
C THR A 203 11.96 0.33 -22.27
N SER A 204 11.10 0.56 -23.28
CA SER A 204 11.53 1.03 -24.60
C SER A 204 12.29 2.37 -24.57
N GLN A 205 12.05 3.23 -23.59
CA GLN A 205 12.69 4.55 -23.52
C GLN A 205 13.91 4.57 -22.60
N TYR A 206 13.93 3.73 -21.56
CA TYR A 206 15.12 3.61 -20.70
C TYR A 206 16.20 2.77 -21.34
N GLU A 207 15.87 1.71 -22.08
CA GLU A 207 16.86 1.00 -22.90
C GLU A 207 17.55 1.97 -23.86
N GLN A 208 16.81 2.90 -24.47
CA GLN A 208 17.39 3.92 -25.35
C GLN A 208 18.31 4.90 -24.61
N ARG A 209 18.01 5.22 -23.34
CA ARG A 209 18.82 6.12 -22.50
C ARG A 209 20.03 5.42 -21.88
N GLU A 210 19.93 4.13 -21.58
CA GLU A 210 21.02 3.30 -21.06
C GLU A 210 22.01 2.92 -22.14
N ILE A 211 21.59 2.61 -23.38
CA ILE A 211 22.51 2.39 -24.50
C ILE A 211 23.43 3.62 -24.66
N HIS A 212 22.87 4.84 -24.57
CA HIS A 212 23.64 6.08 -24.60
C HIS A 212 24.55 6.32 -23.38
N ARG A 213 24.33 5.61 -22.26
CA ARG A 213 25.05 5.80 -20.99
C ARG A 213 26.08 4.69 -20.73
N GLU A 214 25.84 3.47 -21.21
CA GLU A 214 26.82 2.37 -21.26
C GLU A 214 27.99 2.74 -22.19
N ASP A 215 27.72 3.40 -23.33
CA ASP A 215 28.77 3.95 -24.21
C ASP A 215 29.65 5.02 -23.52
N ALA A 216 29.14 5.68 -22.48
CA ALA A 216 29.85 6.74 -21.75
C ALA A 216 30.53 6.27 -20.45
N ASN A 217 30.13 5.12 -19.89
CA ASN A 217 30.57 4.65 -18.57
C ASN A 217 31.60 3.52 -18.61
N LEU A 218 32.08 3.14 -19.80
CA LEU A 218 33.15 2.14 -20.00
C LEU A 218 34.50 2.49 -19.33
N GLU A 219 34.63 3.68 -18.73
CA GLU A 219 35.87 4.13 -18.06
C GLU A 219 35.83 4.21 -16.53
N ASN A 220 34.71 3.94 -15.83
CA ASN A 220 34.70 4.03 -14.37
C ASN A 220 33.66 3.09 -13.72
N SER A 221 34.09 1.88 -13.35
CA SER A 221 33.32 1.05 -12.43
C SER A 221 34.23 0.14 -11.61
N ASP A 222 34.92 0.74 -10.65
CA ASP A 222 35.37 0.04 -9.45
C ASP A 222 34.85 0.81 -8.24
N GLY A 223 33.66 0.39 -7.79
CA GLY A 223 33.00 0.94 -6.61
C GLY A 223 32.34 -0.18 -5.82
N ALA A 224 33.12 -1.16 -5.34
CA ALA A 224 32.62 -2.16 -4.41
C ALA A 224 32.18 -1.47 -3.12
N PHE A 225 30.86 -1.35 -2.93
CA PHE A 225 30.24 -0.80 -1.74
C PHE A 225 30.57 -1.71 -0.54
N SER A 226 31.41 -1.25 0.39
CA SER A 226 31.85 -2.04 1.54
C SER A 226 30.71 -2.20 2.54
N LEU A 227 30.39 -3.42 2.98
CA LEU A 227 29.41 -3.67 4.06
C LEU A 227 29.71 -2.85 5.33
N ALA A 228 30.99 -2.53 5.56
CA ALA A 228 31.41 -1.66 6.66
C ALA A 228 30.89 -0.22 6.52
N SER A 229 30.80 0.32 5.30
CA SER A 229 30.24 1.67 5.09
C SER A 229 28.73 1.70 5.33
N VAL A 230 28.01 0.66 4.90
CA VAL A 230 26.57 0.48 5.19
C VAL A 230 26.34 0.48 6.69
N VAL A 231 27.04 -0.39 7.43
CA VAL A 231 26.88 -0.51 8.88
C VAL A 231 27.22 0.81 9.59
N SER A 232 28.26 1.51 9.14
CA SER A 232 28.63 2.83 9.68
C SER A 232 27.55 3.89 9.45
N LEU A 233 27.01 3.96 8.23
CA LEU A 233 25.93 4.89 7.86
C LEU A 233 24.63 4.57 8.63
N THR A 234 24.25 3.30 8.71
CA THR A 234 23.09 2.85 9.50
C THR A 234 23.25 3.24 10.96
N LYS A 235 24.44 3.05 11.54
CA LYS A 235 24.72 3.46 12.93
C LYS A 235 24.56 4.97 13.11
N GLN A 236 25.08 5.78 12.18
CA GLN A 236 24.94 7.24 12.24
C GLN A 236 23.47 7.67 12.23
N ILE A 237 22.68 7.11 11.31
CA ILE A 237 21.24 7.41 11.18
C ILE A 237 20.49 7.04 12.46
N LEU A 238 20.77 5.86 13.04
CA LEU A 238 20.11 5.41 14.27
C LEU A 238 20.49 6.24 15.51
N THR A 239 21.63 6.94 15.49
CA THR A 239 22.04 7.82 16.59
C THR A 239 21.52 9.26 16.47
N GLU A 240 21.02 9.66 15.31
CA GLU A 240 20.52 11.02 15.09
C GLU A 240 19.17 11.23 15.82
N LYS A 241 19.16 12.16 16.79
CA LYS A 241 17.98 12.41 17.64
C LYS A 241 16.76 12.86 16.84
N ASN A 242 16.95 13.73 15.86
CA ASN A 242 15.87 14.21 15.01
C ASN A 242 15.23 13.08 14.20
N PHE A 243 16.07 12.15 13.72
CA PHE A 243 15.61 10.97 13.00
C PHE A 243 14.81 10.06 13.94
N LEU A 244 15.33 9.78 15.14
CA LEU A 244 14.63 8.94 16.11
C LEU A 244 13.27 9.50 16.52
N CYS A 245 13.17 10.81 16.77
CA CYS A 245 11.89 11.47 17.06
C CYS A 245 10.91 11.37 15.88
N PHE A 246 11.39 11.58 14.66
CA PHE A 246 10.56 11.47 13.45
C PHE A 246 10.05 10.03 13.25
N VAL A 247 10.93 9.03 13.36
CA VAL A 247 10.57 7.62 13.21
C VAL A 247 9.56 7.20 14.28
N THR A 248 9.75 7.63 15.52
CA THR A 248 8.81 7.34 16.61
C THR A 248 7.43 7.92 16.33
N MET A 249 7.37 9.18 15.87
CA MET A 249 6.11 9.82 15.49
C MET A 249 5.43 9.11 14.32
N ASN A 250 6.20 8.78 13.27
CA ASN A 250 5.71 8.06 12.10
C ASN A 250 5.21 6.65 12.47
N PHE A 251 5.85 5.97 13.41
CA PHE A 251 5.41 4.67 13.90
C PHE A 251 3.97 4.72 14.44
N PHE A 252 3.66 5.70 15.30
CA PHE A 252 2.30 5.85 15.83
C PHE A 252 1.27 6.18 14.75
N GLN A 253 1.63 7.02 13.78
CA GLN A 253 0.73 7.35 12.66
C GLN A 253 0.44 6.13 11.78
N VAL A 254 1.48 5.40 11.39
CA VAL A 254 1.34 4.20 10.56
C VAL A 254 0.62 3.10 11.32
N PHE A 255 0.89 2.95 12.62
CA PHE A 255 0.16 2.03 13.49
C PHE A 255 -1.34 2.37 13.51
N HIS A 256 -1.69 3.63 13.74
CA HIS A 256 -3.08 4.07 13.75
C HIS A 256 -3.77 3.79 12.41
N LEU A 257 -3.15 4.22 11.30
CA LEU A 257 -3.67 3.99 9.95
C LEU A 257 -3.84 2.50 9.64
N ALA A 258 -2.84 1.67 9.96
CA ALA A 258 -2.89 0.23 9.75
C ALA A 258 -3.99 -0.41 10.59
N PHE A 259 -4.11 -0.04 11.86
CA PHE A 259 -5.14 -0.57 12.75
C PHE A 259 -6.55 -0.24 12.25
N TYR A 260 -6.80 1.02 11.89
CA TYR A 260 -8.09 1.43 11.34
C TYR A 260 -8.39 0.70 10.03
N ASN A 261 -7.48 0.73 9.05
CA ASN A 261 -7.72 0.06 7.75
C ASN A 261 -8.06 -1.43 7.89
N ASN A 262 -7.38 -2.15 8.79
CA ASN A 262 -7.54 -3.58 8.97
C ASN A 262 -8.79 -3.99 9.76
N PHE A 263 -9.12 -3.24 10.81
CA PHE A 263 -10.19 -3.61 11.74
C PHE A 263 -11.49 -2.82 11.53
N MET A 264 -11.48 -1.81 10.65
CA MET A 264 -12.63 -0.94 10.39
C MET A 264 -13.93 -1.71 10.17
N MET A 265 -13.88 -2.69 9.27
CA MET A 265 -15.07 -3.43 8.88
C MET A 265 -15.64 -4.25 10.04
N ILE A 266 -14.77 -4.77 10.92
CA ILE A 266 -15.14 -5.50 12.13
C ILE A 266 -15.73 -4.53 13.17
N PHE A 267 -15.13 -3.35 13.36
CA PHE A 267 -15.65 -2.33 14.26
C PHE A 267 -17.02 -1.83 13.81
N ALA A 268 -17.18 -1.54 12.52
CA ALA A 268 -18.45 -1.13 11.98
C ALA A 268 -19.51 -2.25 12.11
N ASP A 269 -19.17 -3.53 11.98
CA ASP A 269 -20.12 -4.64 12.15
C ASP A 269 -20.59 -4.77 13.60
N ASN A 270 -19.70 -4.54 14.57
CA ASN A 270 -19.99 -4.71 15.99
C ASN A 270 -20.58 -3.45 16.66
N LEU A 271 -20.18 -2.25 16.22
CA LEU A 271 -20.55 -0.98 16.86
C LEU A 271 -21.73 -0.28 16.18
N ILE A 272 -22.00 -0.59 14.91
CA ILE A 272 -23.04 0.07 14.12
C ILE A 272 -24.06 -0.99 13.68
N PRO A 273 -25.28 -0.97 14.27
CA PRO A 273 -26.34 -1.90 13.92
C PRO A 273 -26.70 -1.84 12.42
N LYS A 274 -26.97 -3.01 11.82
CA LYS A 274 -27.29 -3.15 10.38
C LYS A 274 -28.60 -2.47 9.98
N ASP A 275 -29.52 -2.29 10.94
CA ASP A 275 -30.80 -1.59 10.79
C ASP A 275 -30.65 -0.08 10.66
N VAL A 276 -29.57 0.50 11.20
CA VAL A 276 -29.30 1.95 11.13
C VAL A 276 -28.57 2.32 9.83
N LEU A 277 -27.60 1.50 9.42
CA LEU A 277 -26.78 1.76 8.23
C LEU A 277 -26.90 0.58 7.26
N SER A 278 -27.62 0.81 6.15
CA SER A 278 -27.74 -0.19 5.07
C SER A 278 -26.37 -0.52 4.46
N SER A 279 -26.25 -1.71 3.89
CA SER A 279 -24.97 -2.19 3.35
C SER A 279 -24.37 -1.24 2.30
N SER A 280 -25.20 -0.65 1.42
CA SER A 280 -24.74 0.35 0.45
C SER A 280 -24.13 1.59 1.12
N VAL A 281 -24.72 2.08 2.22
CA VAL A 281 -24.19 3.25 2.93
C VAL A 281 -22.89 2.89 3.65
N ARG A 282 -22.76 1.67 4.17
CA ARG A 282 -21.50 1.17 4.75
C ARG A 282 -20.39 1.07 3.71
N SER A 283 -20.70 0.59 2.50
CA SER A 283 -19.74 0.58 1.39
C SER A 283 -19.29 1.99 1.00
N ILE A 284 -20.22 2.96 0.98
CA ILE A 284 -19.89 4.38 0.76
C ILE A 284 -19.01 4.93 1.87
N MET A 285 -19.32 4.60 3.13
CA MET A 285 -18.55 4.99 4.31
C MET A 285 -17.10 4.47 4.22
N TYR A 286 -16.91 3.18 3.95
CA TYR A 286 -15.58 2.58 3.80
C TYR A 286 -14.83 3.18 2.61
N GLY A 287 -15.51 3.35 1.47
CA GLY A 287 -14.94 4.01 0.30
C GLY A 287 -14.49 5.44 0.60
N ALA A 288 -15.29 6.20 1.35
CA ALA A 288 -14.94 7.56 1.75
C ALA A 288 -13.68 7.60 2.61
N GLY A 289 -13.48 6.65 3.53
CA GLY A 289 -12.25 6.54 4.33
C GLY A 289 -10.98 6.38 3.49
N PHE A 290 -11.07 5.76 2.32
CA PHE A 290 -9.94 5.59 1.40
C PHE A 290 -9.80 6.72 0.36
N ILE A 291 -10.90 7.38 -0.01
CA ILE A 291 -10.93 8.40 -1.08
C ILE A 291 -10.67 9.80 -0.51
N CYS A 292 -11.27 10.14 0.62
CA CYS A 292 -11.19 11.47 1.23
C CYS A 292 -9.75 11.89 1.58
N PRO A 293 -8.91 11.03 2.18
CA PRO A 293 -7.52 11.37 2.44
C PRO A 293 -6.75 11.70 1.15
N GLN A 294 -7.00 10.95 0.07
CA GLN A 294 -6.33 11.18 -1.22
C GLN A 294 -6.75 12.50 -1.86
N CYS A 295 -8.03 12.86 -1.76
CA CYS A 295 -8.54 14.18 -2.15
C CYS A 295 -7.94 15.30 -1.29
N LEU A 296 -7.83 15.10 0.03
CA LEU A 296 -7.26 16.07 0.95
C LEU A 296 -5.79 16.35 0.62
N VAL A 297 -5.01 15.31 0.30
CA VAL A 297 -3.61 15.48 -0.14
C VAL A 297 -3.53 16.32 -1.41
N LEU A 298 -4.37 16.07 -2.42
CA LEU A 298 -4.40 16.88 -3.66
C LEU A 298 -4.73 18.35 -3.42
N LEU A 299 -5.68 18.62 -2.52
CA LEU A 299 -6.13 19.99 -2.20
C LEU A 299 -5.15 20.72 -1.27
N SER A 300 -4.44 19.98 -0.42
CA SER A 300 -3.55 20.54 0.61
C SER A 300 -2.27 21.16 0.08
N HIS A 301 -1.95 21.04 -1.22
CA HIS A 301 -0.70 21.55 -1.78
C HIS A 301 -0.51 23.07 -1.55
N ALA A 302 -1.59 23.86 -1.67
CA ALA A 302 -1.54 25.30 -1.41
C ALA A 302 -1.28 25.59 0.08
N SER A 303 -1.93 24.83 0.97
CA SER A 303 -1.75 24.92 2.42
C SER A 303 -0.34 24.51 2.85
N LEU A 304 0.24 23.47 2.25
CA LEU A 304 1.61 23.02 2.49
C LEU A 304 2.64 24.11 2.19
N LYS A 305 2.45 24.85 1.09
CA LYS A 305 3.33 25.96 0.73
C LYS A 305 3.20 27.15 1.69
N LYS A 306 2.00 27.40 2.23
CA LYS A 306 1.71 28.55 3.12
C LYS A 306 2.09 28.29 4.57
N PHE A 307 1.78 27.12 5.10
CA PHE A 307 1.91 26.80 6.53
C PHE A 307 3.11 25.91 6.87
N GLY A 308 3.69 25.23 5.87
CA GLY A 308 4.77 24.27 6.05
C GLY A 308 4.28 22.91 6.57
N TYR A 309 5.11 21.89 6.38
CA TYR A 309 4.78 20.50 6.75
C TYR A 309 4.52 20.32 8.25
N TYR A 310 5.37 20.90 9.10
CA TYR A 310 5.29 20.73 10.55
C TYR A 310 3.93 21.14 11.12
N LYS A 311 3.42 22.33 10.73
CA LYS A 311 2.16 22.85 11.25
C LYS A 311 0.96 22.01 10.81
N ILE A 312 1.00 21.45 9.61
CA ILE A 312 -0.09 20.62 9.07
C ILE A 312 -0.13 19.27 9.79
N ILE A 313 1.02 18.62 9.99
CA ILE A 313 1.10 17.38 10.75
C ILE A 313 0.62 17.61 12.19
N LEU A 314 1.06 18.71 12.82
CA LEU A 314 0.64 19.07 14.17
C LEU A 314 -0.88 19.31 14.25
N PHE A 315 -1.48 19.96 13.25
CA PHE A 315 -2.92 20.13 13.16
C PHE A 315 -3.67 18.79 13.05
N SER A 316 -3.14 17.82 12.29
CA SER A 316 -3.71 16.47 12.21
C SER A 316 -3.77 15.81 13.59
N PHE A 317 -2.67 15.86 14.35
CA PHE A 317 -2.64 15.29 15.70
C PHE A 317 -3.62 15.96 16.66
N TYR A 318 -3.73 17.30 16.61
CA TYR A 318 -4.73 17.99 17.43
C TYR A 318 -6.15 17.61 17.01
N TYR A 319 -6.41 17.49 15.71
CA TYR A 319 -7.70 17.08 15.19
C TYR A 319 -8.07 15.66 15.65
N GLU A 320 -7.17 14.69 15.48
CA GLU A 320 -7.35 13.30 15.91
C GLU A 320 -7.60 13.20 17.42
N GLY A 321 -6.79 13.90 18.22
CA GLY A 321 -6.93 13.92 19.68
C GLY A 321 -8.24 14.55 20.16
N VAL A 322 -8.64 15.69 19.57
CA VAL A 322 -9.92 16.34 19.89
C VAL A 322 -11.10 15.48 19.45
N ALA A 323 -11.05 14.91 18.24
CA ALA A 323 -12.10 14.04 17.73
C ALA A 323 -12.29 12.81 18.63
N ALA A 324 -11.20 12.18 19.07
CA ALA A 324 -11.23 11.06 20.00
C ALA A 324 -11.82 11.44 21.37
N ALA A 325 -11.41 12.59 21.93
CA ALA A 325 -11.95 13.08 23.20
C ALA A 325 -13.46 13.39 23.11
N VAL A 326 -13.89 14.04 22.02
CA VAL A 326 -15.31 14.34 21.78
C VAL A 326 -16.13 13.06 21.67
N MET A 327 -15.65 12.06 20.93
CA MET A 327 -16.36 10.78 20.83
C MET A 327 -16.39 9.99 22.13
N CYS A 328 -15.33 10.06 22.94
CA CYS A 328 -15.32 9.46 24.27
C CYS A 328 -16.37 10.08 25.20
N LEU A 329 -16.65 11.39 25.05
CA LEU A 329 -17.64 12.10 25.86
C LEU A 329 -19.08 11.87 25.37
N LEU A 330 -19.30 11.79 24.05
CA LEU A 330 -20.62 11.56 23.47
C LEU A 330 -21.16 10.15 23.72
N GLY A 331 -20.28 9.17 23.93
CA GLY A 331 -20.66 7.78 24.13
C GLY A 331 -21.09 7.06 22.84
N GLN A 332 -21.45 5.78 22.97
CA GLN A 332 -21.68 4.87 21.84
C GLN A 332 -23.09 4.97 21.23
N GLU A 333 -24.02 5.70 21.85
CA GLU A 333 -25.43 5.75 21.42
C GLU A 333 -25.65 6.54 20.12
N HIS A 334 -24.69 7.38 19.71
CA HIS A 334 -24.78 8.20 18.50
C HIS A 334 -24.13 7.53 17.29
N TYR A 335 -24.80 6.54 16.69
CA TYR A 335 -24.27 5.73 15.59
C TYR A 335 -23.81 6.54 14.34
N TYR A 336 -24.51 7.62 13.98
CA TYR A 336 -24.12 8.45 12.83
C TYR A 336 -22.85 9.29 13.10
N LEU A 337 -22.71 9.80 14.33
CA LEU A 337 -21.49 10.51 14.74
C LEU A 337 -20.32 9.54 14.85
N LEU A 338 -20.57 8.32 15.33
CA LEU A 338 -19.59 7.25 15.35
C LEU A 338 -19.15 6.89 13.93
N ALA A 339 -20.08 6.65 13.00
CA ALA A 339 -19.78 6.40 11.60
C ALA A 339 -18.92 7.51 10.98
N PHE A 340 -19.26 8.77 11.24
CA PHE A 340 -18.50 9.92 10.74
C PHE A 340 -17.08 9.99 11.34
N TYR A 341 -16.95 9.83 12.66
CA TYR A 341 -15.66 9.81 13.34
C TYR A 341 -14.76 8.71 12.79
N VAL A 342 -15.30 7.51 12.73
CA VAL A 342 -14.63 6.31 12.25
C VAL A 342 -14.18 6.48 10.80
N THR A 343 -15.00 7.06 9.93
CA THR A 343 -14.64 7.35 8.53
C THR A 343 -13.53 8.40 8.41
N THR A 344 -13.54 9.42 9.27
CA THR A 344 -12.59 10.54 9.18
C THR A 344 -11.23 10.21 9.79
N ASN A 345 -11.16 9.16 10.61
CA ASN A 345 -9.93 8.66 11.23
C ASN A 345 -9.29 7.48 10.46
N MET A 346 -9.90 7.06 9.34
CA MET A 346 -9.24 6.31 8.27
C MET A 346 -8.47 7.25 7.37
#